data_AF-C6DEG0-F1
#
_entry.id   AF-C6DEG0-F1
#
_cell.length_a   1.000
_cell.length_b   1.000
_cell.length_c   1.000
_cell.angle_alpha   90.00
_cell.angle_beta   90.00
_cell.angle_gamma   90.00
#
_symmetry.space_group_name_H-M   'P 1'
#
loop_
_entity.id
_entity.type
_entity.pdbx_description
1 polymer ?
#
loop_
_entity_poly.entity_id
_entity_poly.type
_entity_poly.pdbx_seq_one_letter_code
_entity_poly.pdbx_strand_id
1 'polypeptide(L)'
;MTNSSLESLLVFACLELEGNSRNVVVDAFSETMKIFMSDETLFERLPERVIKTSEALRQQEENADSFVGLAKDFVTNRGTNIEELIEYFDDDALLVYDGIHASAFGRMSYIYRSKGIRIYLFKSGELHIITPYSYIDHSGFKLRNEIGNSYGPDFEKMSPDEVRTIIHYTSEDFNDFEKKQFICGELIKMLCSIKEKFVKDFYLEYLLTPPDVDKLSKFSMRNRKELWDICLSDKFRENWGDKIQYACMNILSSSNIPPSTGQIVKYIDFSKNTTATLNEMLKKINEIKENVIELNESDEIDIFELKPNISGFGININELYKRARKKFLRK
;
A
#
# COMPACT_ATOMS: atom_id res chain seq x y z
N MET A 1 2.61 30.03 1.25
CA MET A 1 1.75 28.88 1.60
C MET A 1 1.87 27.87 0.47
N THR A 2 2.66 26.83 0.68
CA THR A 2 2.70 25.62 -0.17
C THR A 2 2.86 24.48 0.83
N ASN A 3 1.76 24.07 1.45
CA ASN A 3 1.73 22.77 2.13
C ASN A 3 1.73 21.74 1.01
N SER A 4 2.76 20.89 0.94
CA SER A 4 2.81 19.78 -0.01
C SER A 4 1.59 18.87 0.22
N SER A 5 0.98 18.31 -0.83
CA SER A 5 -0.19 17.42 -0.69
C SER A 5 0.03 16.30 0.34
N LEU A 6 1.27 15.80 0.49
CA LEU A 6 1.65 14.83 1.54
C LEU A 6 1.54 15.37 2.97
N GLU A 7 1.80 16.66 3.20
CA GLU A 7 1.60 17.30 4.52
C GLU A 7 0.11 17.33 4.85
N SER A 8 -0.74 17.70 3.88
CA SER A 8 -2.19 17.68 4.05
C SER A 8 -2.70 16.28 4.39
N LEU A 9 -2.19 15.24 3.73
CA LEU A 9 -2.56 13.85 4.03
C LEU A 9 -2.22 13.44 5.47
N LEU A 10 -1.05 13.83 5.99
CA LEU A 10 -0.69 13.57 7.39
C LEU A 10 -1.67 14.23 8.37
N VAL A 11 -2.05 15.48 8.08
CA VAL A 11 -3.02 16.23 8.90
C VAL A 11 -4.41 15.61 8.80
N PHE A 12 -4.86 15.25 7.60
CA PHE A 12 -6.14 14.55 7.38
C PHE A 12 -6.19 13.22 8.14
N ALA A 13 -5.09 12.47 8.16
CA ALA A 13 -5.00 11.24 8.92
C ALA A 13 -5.18 11.45 10.43
N CYS A 14 -4.60 12.52 11.00
CA CYS A 14 -4.85 12.88 12.40
C CYS A 14 -6.32 13.30 12.64
N LEU A 15 -6.90 14.12 11.75
CA LEU A 15 -8.29 14.58 11.87
C LEU A 15 -9.31 13.45 11.77
N GLU A 16 -9.05 12.43 10.94
CA GLU A 16 -9.90 11.25 10.87
C GLU A 16 -9.91 10.48 12.20
N LEU A 17 -8.75 10.30 12.84
CA LEU A 17 -8.64 9.63 14.14
C LEU A 17 -9.33 10.40 15.27
N GLU A 18 -9.39 11.73 15.18
CA GLU A 18 -10.15 12.58 16.11
C GLU A 18 -11.68 12.52 15.87
N GLY A 19 -12.13 11.79 14.85
CA GLY A 19 -13.54 11.61 14.52
C GLY A 19 -14.11 12.64 13.54
N ASN A 20 -13.28 13.53 13.00
CA ASN A 20 -13.69 14.61 12.10
C ASN A 20 -13.73 14.14 10.64
N SER A 21 -14.47 13.05 10.39
CA SER A 21 -14.22 12.17 9.25
C SER A 21 -15.04 12.42 7.99
N ARG A 22 -16.04 13.31 7.99
CA ARG A 22 -16.99 13.37 6.86
C ARG A 22 -16.36 13.92 5.58
N ASN A 23 -15.79 15.12 5.59
CA ASN A 23 -15.18 15.70 4.38
C ASN A 23 -13.71 15.30 4.22
N VAL A 24 -13.03 15.07 5.34
CA VAL A 24 -11.58 14.76 5.38
C VAL A 24 -11.23 13.53 4.54
N VAL A 25 -12.06 12.48 4.55
CA VAL A 25 -11.76 11.26 3.80
C VAL A 25 -11.89 11.45 2.28
N VAL A 26 -12.81 12.30 1.83
CA VAL A 26 -12.99 12.62 0.41
C VAL A 26 -11.83 13.48 -0.07
N ASP A 27 -11.47 14.51 0.71
CA ASP A 27 -10.33 15.37 0.41
C ASP A 27 -9.01 14.58 0.35
N ALA A 28 -8.79 13.69 1.33
CA ALA A 28 -7.62 12.82 1.35
C ALA A 28 -7.58 11.85 0.17
N PHE A 29 -8.73 11.26 -0.19
CA PHE A 29 -8.84 10.37 -1.33
C PHE A 29 -8.53 11.08 -2.64
N SER A 30 -9.16 12.24 -2.88
CA SER A 30 -8.93 13.07 -4.07
C SER A 30 -7.47 13.51 -4.18
N GLU A 31 -6.86 13.99 -3.09
CA GLU A 31 -5.44 14.37 -3.09
C GLU A 31 -4.52 13.17 -3.36
N THR A 32 -4.84 12.00 -2.82
CA THR A 32 -4.07 10.77 -3.08
C THR A 32 -4.10 10.38 -4.56
N MET A 33 -5.28 10.42 -5.18
CA MET A 33 -5.41 10.15 -6.62
C MET A 33 -4.64 11.15 -7.45
N LYS A 34 -4.68 12.45 -7.12
CA LYS A 34 -3.88 13.48 -7.81
C LYS A 34 -2.37 13.21 -7.70
N ILE A 35 -1.88 12.77 -6.53
CA ILE A 35 -0.47 12.43 -6.36
C ILE A 35 -0.09 11.27 -7.28
N PHE A 36 -0.90 10.21 -7.38
CA PHE A 36 -0.66 9.13 -8.34
C PHE A 36 -0.66 9.63 -9.79
N MET A 37 -1.67 10.41 -10.18
CA MET A 37 -1.80 10.96 -11.53
C MET A 37 -0.66 11.90 -11.92
N SER A 38 0.03 12.50 -10.95
CA SER A 38 1.16 13.41 -11.23
C SER A 38 2.44 12.71 -11.72
N ASP A 39 2.52 11.38 -11.59
CA ASP A 39 3.69 10.60 -12.01
C ASP A 39 3.31 9.57 -13.09
N GLU A 40 3.34 10.02 -14.35
CA GLU A 40 2.99 9.19 -15.51
C GLU A 40 3.87 7.92 -15.63
N THR A 41 5.04 7.92 -15.00
CA THR A 41 5.96 6.77 -15.04
C THR A 41 5.44 5.56 -14.27
N LEU A 42 4.36 5.71 -13.49
CA LEU A 42 3.70 4.65 -12.73
C LEU A 42 2.79 3.75 -13.58
N PHE A 43 2.23 4.28 -14.67
CA PHE A 43 1.16 3.63 -15.42
C PHE A 43 1.71 2.66 -16.47
N GLU A 44 1.18 1.45 -16.54
CA GLU A 44 1.60 0.41 -17.48
C GLU A 44 0.41 -0.20 -18.24
N ARG A 45 0.71 -0.84 -19.38
CA ARG A 45 -0.31 -1.54 -20.15
C ARG A 45 -0.88 -2.70 -19.34
N LEU A 46 -2.14 -2.59 -18.94
CA LEU A 46 -2.86 -3.65 -18.23
C LEU A 46 -3.46 -4.63 -19.25
N PRO A 47 -3.10 -5.92 -19.23
CA PRO A 47 -3.80 -6.90 -20.05
C PRO A 47 -5.26 -7.01 -19.61
N GLU A 48 -6.20 -6.91 -20.54
CA GLU A 48 -7.59 -7.34 -20.35
C GLU A 48 -7.66 -8.87 -20.39
N ARG A 49 -6.91 -9.48 -21.31
CA ARG A 49 -6.91 -10.92 -21.52
C ARG A 49 -5.54 -11.40 -21.93
N VAL A 50 -5.10 -12.51 -21.34
CA VAL A 50 -3.89 -13.25 -21.76
C VAL A 50 -4.31 -14.68 -22.05
N ILE A 51 -3.98 -15.18 -23.23
CA ILE A 51 -4.13 -16.60 -23.56
C ILE A 51 -2.81 -17.13 -24.08
N LYS A 52 -2.36 -18.22 -23.47
CA LYS A 52 -1.29 -19.04 -24.00
C LYS A 52 -1.74 -20.50 -24.06
N THR A 53 -1.83 -21.04 -25.26
CA THR A 53 -2.22 -22.44 -25.44
C THR A 53 -1.03 -23.38 -25.27
N SER A 54 -1.30 -24.62 -24.86
CA SER A 54 -0.26 -25.67 -24.77
C SER A 54 0.40 -25.94 -26.13
N GLU A 55 -0.33 -25.78 -27.24
CA GLU A 55 0.21 -25.92 -28.60
C GLU A 55 1.22 -24.82 -28.93
N ALA A 56 0.89 -23.55 -28.62
CA ALA A 56 1.81 -22.44 -28.83
C ALA A 56 3.08 -22.56 -27.95
N LEU A 57 2.95 -23.09 -26.73
CA LEU A 57 4.11 -23.40 -25.89
C LEU A 57 4.98 -24.48 -26.53
N ARG A 58 4.38 -25.56 -27.01
CA ARG A 58 5.10 -26.66 -27.63
C ARG A 58 5.85 -26.22 -28.89
N GLN A 59 5.22 -25.42 -29.76
CA GLN A 59 5.88 -24.87 -30.95
C GLN A 59 7.10 -24.01 -30.59
N GLN A 60 7.02 -23.23 -29.51
CA GLN A 60 8.15 -22.43 -29.03
C GLN A 60 9.32 -23.31 -28.57
N GLU A 61 9.06 -24.44 -27.92
CA GLU A 61 10.11 -25.40 -27.54
C GLU A 61 10.73 -26.09 -28.76
N GLU A 62 9.89 -26.49 -29.73
CA GLU A 62 10.34 -27.10 -30.99
C GLU A 62 11.22 -26.13 -31.79
N ASN A 63 10.84 -24.83 -31.87
CA ASN A 63 11.62 -23.81 -32.56
C ASN A 63 12.93 -23.47 -31.84
N ALA A 64 12.94 -23.54 -30.50
CA ALA A 64 14.13 -23.29 -29.70
C ALA A 64 15.13 -24.46 -29.70
N ASP A 65 14.68 -25.66 -30.08
CA ASP A 65 15.41 -26.94 -29.98
C ASP A 65 16.11 -27.11 -28.60
N SER A 66 15.46 -26.59 -27.55
CA SER A 66 16.03 -26.51 -26.21
C SER A 66 14.96 -26.16 -25.17
N PHE A 67 15.07 -26.81 -24.01
CA PHE A 67 14.21 -26.51 -22.85
C PHE A 67 14.68 -25.27 -22.06
N VAL A 68 15.85 -24.71 -22.40
CA VAL A 68 16.46 -23.58 -21.67
C VAL A 68 15.81 -22.25 -22.08
N GLY A 69 15.44 -21.43 -21.09
CA GLY A 69 14.80 -20.11 -21.32
C GLY A 69 15.57 -19.20 -22.26
N LEU A 70 16.89 -19.10 -22.10
CA LEU A 70 17.76 -18.28 -22.96
C LEU A 70 17.66 -18.64 -24.46
N ALA A 71 17.55 -19.92 -24.80
CA ALA A 71 17.39 -20.35 -26.19
C ALA A 71 16.02 -19.94 -26.74
N LYS A 72 14.97 -20.08 -25.93
CA LYS A 72 13.62 -19.61 -26.23
C LYS A 72 13.58 -18.09 -26.43
N ASP A 73 14.34 -17.32 -25.65
CA ASP A 73 14.44 -15.86 -25.80
C ASP A 73 15.06 -15.46 -27.14
N PHE A 74 16.14 -16.12 -27.58
CA PHE A 74 16.75 -15.80 -28.87
C PHE A 74 15.80 -16.06 -30.04
N VAL A 75 15.08 -17.19 -30.00
CA VAL A 75 14.18 -17.59 -31.09
C VAL A 75 12.87 -16.79 -31.11
N THR A 76 12.40 -16.33 -29.95
CA THR A 76 11.21 -15.47 -29.83
C THR A 76 11.52 -13.97 -29.86
N ASN A 77 12.78 -13.58 -30.10
CA ASN A 77 13.23 -12.19 -29.99
C ASN A 77 12.82 -11.56 -28.64
N ARG A 78 13.20 -12.23 -27.55
CA ARG A 78 12.91 -11.88 -26.15
C ARG A 78 11.40 -11.75 -25.91
N GLY A 79 10.64 -12.74 -26.34
CA GLY A 79 9.21 -12.82 -26.10
C GLY A 79 8.32 -11.98 -27.03
N THR A 80 8.86 -11.40 -28.11
CA THR A 80 8.07 -10.55 -29.03
C THR A 80 7.42 -11.31 -30.19
N ASN A 81 7.96 -12.48 -30.55
CA ASN A 81 7.49 -13.32 -31.66
C ASN A 81 6.87 -14.62 -31.13
N ILE A 82 5.73 -14.50 -30.45
CA ILE A 82 4.99 -15.65 -29.93
C ILE A 82 3.53 -15.49 -30.33
N GLU A 83 2.88 -16.61 -30.70
CA GLU A 83 1.42 -16.65 -30.92
C GLU A 83 0.70 -16.48 -29.58
N GLU A 84 0.75 -15.26 -29.08
CA GLU A 84 0.11 -14.80 -27.87
C GLU A 84 -1.06 -13.93 -28.22
N LEU A 85 -2.20 -14.23 -27.62
CA LEU A 85 -3.27 -13.26 -27.56
C LEU A 85 -3.14 -12.52 -26.22
N ILE A 86 -2.49 -11.36 -26.25
CA ILE A 86 -2.61 -10.37 -25.19
C ILE A 86 -3.47 -9.23 -25.70
N GLU A 87 -4.70 -9.17 -25.20
CA GLU A 87 -5.58 -8.02 -25.37
C GLU A 87 -5.35 -7.10 -24.17
N TYR A 88 -5.17 -5.81 -24.43
CA TYR A 88 -4.96 -4.80 -23.39
C TYR A 88 -6.18 -3.90 -23.32
N PHE A 89 -6.42 -3.33 -22.14
CA PHE A 89 -7.31 -2.17 -22.04
C PHE A 89 -6.77 -1.01 -22.88
N ASP A 90 -7.67 -0.09 -23.26
CA ASP A 90 -7.33 1.05 -24.13
C ASP A 90 -6.34 2.02 -23.47
N ASP A 91 -6.45 2.19 -22.14
CA ASP A 91 -5.62 3.08 -21.34
C ASP A 91 -4.64 2.32 -20.44
N ASP A 92 -3.45 2.90 -20.25
CA ASP A 92 -2.50 2.40 -19.24
C ASP A 92 -3.09 2.59 -17.83
N ALA A 93 -2.74 1.69 -16.92
CA ALA A 93 -3.21 1.68 -15.55
C ALA A 93 -2.09 1.53 -14.53
N LEU A 94 -2.33 2.04 -13.32
CA LEU A 94 -1.53 1.88 -12.13
C LEU A 94 -2.23 0.92 -11.18
N LEU A 95 -1.56 -0.16 -10.79
CA LEU A 95 -2.01 -1.03 -9.70
C LEU A 95 -1.83 -0.32 -8.35
N VAL A 96 -2.92 0.18 -7.78
CA VAL A 96 -2.93 0.91 -6.49
C VAL A 96 -2.98 -0.07 -5.32
N TYR A 97 -3.72 -1.17 -5.47
CA TYR A 97 -3.83 -2.21 -4.46
C TYR A 97 -3.94 -3.58 -5.11
N ASP A 98 -3.16 -4.54 -4.61
CA ASP A 98 -3.21 -5.94 -5.02
C ASP A 98 -3.74 -6.83 -3.88
N GLY A 99 -4.99 -7.27 -3.99
CA GLY A 99 -5.66 -8.13 -3.02
C GLY A 99 -5.85 -9.57 -3.50
N ILE A 100 -5.10 -9.99 -4.52
CA ILE A 100 -5.22 -11.37 -5.01
C ILE A 100 -4.66 -12.38 -4.03
N HIS A 101 -5.31 -13.54 -3.96
CA HIS A 101 -4.87 -14.67 -3.16
C HIS A 101 -5.12 -15.98 -3.92
N ALA A 102 -4.33 -17.00 -3.58
CA ALA A 102 -4.53 -18.34 -4.13
C ALA A 102 -5.87 -18.91 -3.67
N SER A 103 -6.61 -19.58 -4.56
CA SER A 103 -7.89 -20.18 -4.24
C SER A 103 -7.96 -21.64 -4.66
N ALA A 104 -8.28 -22.52 -3.71
CA ALA A 104 -8.52 -23.94 -3.95
C ALA A 104 -10.03 -24.23 -3.94
N PHE A 105 -10.70 -24.14 -5.09
CA PHE A 105 -12.11 -24.56 -5.23
C PHE A 105 -12.29 -25.51 -6.42
N GLY A 106 -13.00 -26.62 -6.18
CA GLY A 106 -13.33 -27.65 -7.17
C GLY A 106 -12.18 -28.66 -7.39
N ARG A 107 -12.45 -29.95 -7.16
CA ARG A 107 -11.52 -31.02 -7.57
C ARG A 107 -11.70 -31.25 -9.08
N MET A 108 -10.58 -31.46 -9.80
CA MET A 108 -10.48 -32.16 -11.11
C MET A 108 -10.22 -31.40 -12.43
N SER A 109 -9.89 -30.09 -12.49
CA SER A 109 -9.61 -29.49 -13.83
C SER A 109 -8.55 -28.41 -13.94
N TYR A 110 -7.97 -27.92 -12.85
CA TYR A 110 -7.05 -26.78 -12.89
C TYR A 110 -5.87 -26.98 -11.95
N ILE A 111 -4.67 -26.63 -12.42
CA ILE A 111 -3.40 -26.72 -11.70
C ILE A 111 -3.23 -25.49 -10.79
N TYR A 112 -3.68 -24.31 -11.23
CA TYR A 112 -3.61 -23.06 -10.47
C TYR A 112 -4.85 -22.19 -10.72
N ARG A 113 -5.31 -21.47 -9.69
CA ARG A 113 -6.42 -20.50 -9.74
C ARG A 113 -6.19 -19.35 -8.76
N SER A 114 -6.52 -18.13 -9.19
CA SER A 114 -6.54 -16.93 -8.34
C SER A 114 -7.96 -16.46 -8.07
N LYS A 115 -8.16 -15.85 -6.89
CA LYS A 115 -9.32 -15.02 -6.56
C LYS A 115 -8.83 -13.74 -5.90
N GLY A 116 -9.73 -12.78 -5.74
CA GLY A 116 -9.46 -11.50 -5.11
C GLY A 116 -9.72 -10.37 -6.09
N ILE A 117 -9.29 -9.18 -5.71
CA ILE A 117 -9.56 -7.95 -6.44
C ILE A 117 -8.31 -7.10 -6.48
N ARG A 118 -8.26 -6.26 -7.49
CA ARG A 118 -7.24 -5.25 -7.68
C ARG A 118 -7.90 -3.91 -7.86
N ILE A 119 -7.29 -2.87 -7.31
CA ILE A 119 -7.72 -1.49 -7.54
C ILE A 119 -6.73 -0.89 -8.54
N TYR A 120 -7.25 -0.49 -9.69
CA TYR A 120 -6.46 0.15 -10.75
C TYR A 120 -6.93 1.58 -10.98
N LEU A 121 -5.97 2.51 -11.03
CA LEU A 121 -6.19 3.87 -11.49
C LEU A 121 -5.71 3.98 -12.94
N PHE A 122 -6.58 4.38 -13.85
CA PHE A 122 -6.25 4.50 -15.28
C PHE A 122 -5.76 5.90 -15.61
N LYS A 123 -4.99 6.04 -16.69
CA LYS A 123 -4.51 7.35 -17.17
C LYS A 123 -5.65 8.33 -17.52
N SER A 124 -6.83 7.82 -17.83
CA SER A 124 -8.06 8.60 -17.99
C SER A 124 -8.52 9.29 -16.69
N GLY A 125 -7.96 8.89 -15.54
CA GLY A 125 -8.38 9.31 -14.21
C GLY A 125 -9.49 8.44 -13.62
N GLU A 126 -9.98 7.43 -14.34
CA GLU A 126 -10.96 6.49 -13.82
C GLU A 126 -10.32 5.47 -12.86
N LEU A 127 -11.03 5.14 -11.79
CA LEU A 127 -10.64 4.10 -10.85
C LEU A 127 -11.53 2.88 -11.03
N HIS A 128 -10.93 1.72 -11.26
CA HIS A 128 -11.64 0.46 -11.49
C HIS A 128 -11.27 -0.59 -10.45
N ILE A 129 -12.29 -1.28 -9.93
CA ILE A 129 -12.14 -2.50 -9.13
C ILE A 129 -12.20 -3.68 -10.08
N ILE A 130 -11.08 -4.38 -10.24
CA ILE A 130 -10.91 -5.44 -11.23
C ILE A 130 -10.75 -6.78 -10.53
N THR A 131 -11.48 -7.78 -11.01
CA THR A 131 -11.35 -9.18 -10.57
C THR A 131 -10.56 -9.97 -11.62
N PRO A 132 -9.34 -10.43 -11.31
CA PRO A 132 -8.59 -11.30 -12.19
C PRO A 132 -9.08 -12.75 -12.09
N TYR A 133 -9.55 -13.29 -13.21
CA TYR A 133 -9.85 -14.71 -13.38
C TYR A 133 -8.72 -15.39 -14.13
N SER A 134 -7.95 -16.22 -13.43
CA SER A 134 -6.89 -17.00 -14.07
C SER A 134 -7.01 -18.49 -13.79
N TYR A 135 -6.64 -19.28 -14.79
CA TYR A 135 -6.46 -20.72 -14.64
C TYR A 135 -5.35 -21.27 -15.54
N ILE A 136 -4.75 -22.37 -15.07
CA ILE A 136 -3.82 -23.21 -15.83
C ILE A 136 -4.39 -24.63 -15.89
N ASP A 137 -4.53 -25.19 -17.08
CA ASP A 137 -4.96 -26.57 -17.31
C ASP A 137 -4.21 -27.22 -18.48
N HIS A 138 -4.68 -28.37 -18.97
CA HIS A 138 -4.09 -29.11 -20.08
C HIS A 138 -4.12 -28.34 -21.42
N SER A 139 -5.00 -27.34 -21.55
CA SER A 139 -5.13 -26.47 -22.72
C SER A 139 -4.22 -25.25 -22.65
N GLY A 140 -3.64 -24.94 -21.49
CA GLY A 140 -2.63 -23.89 -21.30
C GLY A 140 -2.99 -22.91 -20.18
N PHE A 141 -2.58 -21.65 -20.34
CA PHE A 141 -2.83 -20.54 -19.41
C PHE A 141 -3.87 -19.59 -19.98
N LYS A 142 -4.80 -19.16 -19.12
CA LYS A 142 -5.71 -18.05 -19.41
C LYS A 142 -5.79 -17.11 -18.22
N LEU A 143 -5.77 -15.81 -18.51
CA LEU A 143 -6.12 -14.72 -17.60
C LEU A 143 -7.16 -13.84 -18.28
N ARG A 144 -8.17 -13.43 -17.53
CA ARG A 144 -9.12 -12.38 -17.90
C ARG A 144 -9.32 -11.45 -16.72
N ASN A 145 -9.16 -10.15 -16.95
CA ASN A 145 -9.47 -9.12 -16.00
C ASN A 145 -10.88 -8.59 -16.28
N GLU A 146 -11.76 -8.68 -15.29
CA GLU A 146 -13.14 -8.18 -15.38
C GLU A 146 -13.32 -6.98 -14.46
N ILE A 147 -13.85 -5.89 -15.01
CA ILE A 147 -14.20 -4.70 -14.22
C ILE A 147 -15.51 -4.99 -13.48
N GLY A 148 -15.46 -5.01 -12.15
CA GLY A 148 -16.64 -5.16 -11.30
C GLY A 148 -17.30 -3.82 -10.99
N ASN A 149 -16.50 -2.80 -10.71
CA ASN A 149 -16.96 -1.45 -10.39
C ASN A 149 -16.05 -0.41 -11.02
N SER A 150 -16.63 0.73 -11.40
CA SER A 150 -15.95 1.85 -12.04
C SER A 150 -16.34 3.14 -11.36
N TYR A 151 -15.36 4.02 -11.18
CA TYR A 151 -15.54 5.34 -10.59
C TYR A 151 -14.88 6.38 -11.48
N GLY A 152 -15.61 7.46 -11.78
CA GLY A 152 -15.12 8.53 -12.63
C GLY A 152 -14.03 9.39 -11.98
N PRO A 153 -13.41 10.30 -12.75
CA PRO A 153 -12.24 11.07 -12.31
C PRO A 153 -12.53 12.20 -11.32
N ASP A 154 -13.79 12.59 -11.16
CA ASP A 154 -14.23 13.69 -10.28
C ASP A 154 -14.29 13.27 -8.80
N PHE A 155 -13.15 12.83 -8.25
CA PHE A 155 -13.04 12.27 -6.89
C PHE A 155 -13.47 13.24 -5.79
N GLU A 156 -13.32 14.54 -5.99
CA GLU A 156 -13.75 15.58 -5.04
C GLU A 156 -15.28 15.68 -4.88
N LYS A 157 -16.04 15.10 -5.82
CA LYS A 157 -17.51 15.09 -5.77
C LYS A 157 -18.08 13.81 -5.16
N MET A 158 -17.23 12.85 -4.81
CA MET A 158 -17.66 11.60 -4.19
C MET A 158 -18.25 11.85 -2.80
N SER A 159 -19.23 11.03 -2.45
CA SER A 159 -19.69 10.94 -1.08
C SER A 159 -18.66 10.21 -0.21
N PRO A 160 -18.63 10.49 1.10
CA PRO A 160 -17.76 9.77 2.02
C PRO A 160 -18.01 8.26 2.00
N ASP A 161 -19.27 7.84 1.83
CA ASP A 161 -19.66 6.43 1.81
C ASP A 161 -19.15 5.70 0.55
N GLU A 162 -19.08 6.38 -0.60
CA GLU A 162 -18.43 5.83 -1.80
C GLU A 162 -16.93 5.60 -1.55
N VAL A 163 -16.24 6.57 -0.96
CA VAL A 163 -14.83 6.43 -0.59
C VAL A 163 -14.64 5.28 0.40
N ARG A 164 -15.50 5.16 1.43
CA ARG A 164 -15.45 4.02 2.36
C ARG A 164 -15.63 2.70 1.64
N THR A 165 -16.57 2.63 0.69
CA THR A 165 -16.83 1.43 -0.09
C THR A 165 -15.61 1.02 -0.91
N ILE A 166 -14.95 1.97 -1.56
CA ILE A 166 -13.72 1.72 -2.33
C ILE A 166 -12.62 1.18 -1.42
N ILE A 167 -12.41 1.80 -0.26
CA ILE A 167 -11.34 1.44 0.66
C ILE A 167 -11.64 0.14 1.42
N HIS A 168 -12.91 -0.19 1.62
CA HIS A 168 -13.33 -1.49 2.18
C HIS A 168 -12.83 -2.67 1.36
N TYR A 169 -12.64 -2.49 0.05
CA TYR A 169 -12.04 -3.51 -0.81
C TYR A 169 -10.59 -3.87 -0.42
N THR A 170 -9.92 -3.05 0.39
CA THR A 170 -8.58 -3.37 0.91
C THR A 170 -8.59 -4.02 2.29
N SER A 171 -9.77 -4.26 2.86
CA SER A 171 -9.92 -4.98 4.13
C SER A 171 -9.57 -6.47 3.97
N GLU A 172 -8.90 -7.02 4.98
CA GLU A 172 -8.67 -8.47 5.06
C GLU A 172 -9.96 -9.26 5.29
N ASP A 173 -10.94 -8.66 5.98
CA ASP A 173 -12.28 -9.23 6.16
C ASP A 173 -13.31 -8.41 5.40
N PHE A 174 -13.65 -8.90 4.20
CA PHE A 174 -14.66 -8.28 3.34
C PHE A 174 -16.07 -8.31 3.93
N ASN A 175 -16.34 -9.16 4.92
CA ASN A 175 -17.69 -9.31 5.49
C ASN A 175 -17.94 -8.35 6.66
N ASP A 176 -16.90 -7.73 7.22
CA ASP A 176 -17.01 -6.81 8.35
C ASP A 176 -17.13 -5.35 7.90
N PHE A 177 -18.32 -4.98 7.43
CA PHE A 177 -18.66 -3.59 7.06
C PHE A 177 -18.85 -2.68 8.29
N GLU A 178 -18.89 -3.23 9.51
CA GLU A 178 -19.10 -2.45 10.73
C GLU A 178 -17.79 -1.88 11.29
N LYS A 179 -16.65 -2.49 10.96
CA LYS A 179 -15.34 -1.99 11.34
C LYS A 179 -15.03 -0.68 10.62
N LYS A 180 -14.99 0.42 11.39
CA LYS A 180 -14.50 1.71 10.90
C LYS A 180 -13.02 1.59 10.51
N GLN A 181 -12.77 1.37 9.23
CA GLN A 181 -11.44 1.38 8.65
C GLN A 181 -10.85 2.79 8.71
N PHE A 182 -9.55 2.88 8.98
CA PHE A 182 -8.80 4.13 8.99
C PHE A 182 -8.36 4.47 7.57
N ILE A 183 -9.15 5.28 6.87
CA ILE A 183 -9.03 5.49 5.42
C ILE A 183 -7.74 6.21 5.06
N CYS A 184 -7.43 7.32 5.74
CA CYS A 184 -6.23 8.10 5.45
C CYS A 184 -4.95 7.28 5.69
N GLY A 185 -4.94 6.38 6.68
CA GLY A 185 -3.83 5.44 6.90
C GLY A 185 -3.64 4.50 5.72
N GLU A 186 -4.72 3.91 5.21
CA GLU A 186 -4.66 3.04 4.02
C GLU A 186 -4.21 3.80 2.76
N LEU A 187 -4.66 5.05 2.57
CA LEU A 187 -4.22 5.89 1.46
C LEU A 187 -2.72 6.21 1.52
N ILE A 188 -2.21 6.55 2.71
CA ILE A 188 -0.77 6.75 2.94
C ILE A 188 0.01 5.46 2.64
N LYS A 189 -0.51 4.31 3.08
CA LYS A 189 0.07 2.99 2.82
C LYS A 189 0.14 2.70 1.32
N MET A 190 -0.93 2.97 0.57
CA MET A 190 -0.97 2.81 -0.90
C MET A 190 0.10 3.66 -1.60
N LEU A 191 0.24 4.95 -1.23
CA LEU A 191 1.28 5.81 -1.79
C LEU A 191 2.70 5.27 -1.54
N CYS A 192 2.87 4.53 -0.45
CA CYS A 192 4.13 3.99 0.02
C CYS A 192 4.37 2.54 -0.40
N SER A 193 3.46 1.86 -1.10
CA SER A 193 3.57 0.43 -1.40
C SER A 193 3.61 0.07 -2.90
N ILE A 194 3.54 1.06 -3.80
CA ILE A 194 3.62 0.82 -5.25
C ILE A 194 4.94 0.15 -5.61
N LYS A 195 4.82 -0.98 -6.32
CA LYS A 195 5.95 -1.82 -6.73
C LYS A 195 6.64 -1.26 -7.98
N GLU A 196 7.92 -1.55 -8.10
CA GLU A 196 8.71 -1.21 -9.28
C GLU A 196 8.25 -2.06 -10.47
N LYS A 197 8.19 -1.44 -11.64
CA LYS A 197 7.88 -2.15 -12.88
C LYS A 197 9.01 -3.10 -13.23
N PHE A 198 8.65 -4.31 -13.62
CA PHE A 198 9.58 -5.28 -14.19
C PHE A 198 9.03 -5.80 -15.52
N VAL A 199 9.95 -6.33 -16.33
CA VAL A 199 9.63 -6.98 -17.61
C VAL A 199 9.07 -8.36 -17.30
N LYS A 200 7.92 -8.68 -17.89
CA LYS A 200 7.25 -9.97 -17.69
C LYS A 200 7.79 -10.93 -18.75
N ASP A 201 8.50 -11.96 -18.30
CA ASP A 201 9.09 -13.02 -19.12
C ASP A 201 8.19 -14.27 -19.14
N PHE A 202 7.32 -14.45 -18.13
CA PHE A 202 6.40 -15.58 -18.03
C PHE A 202 4.93 -15.14 -17.94
N TYR A 203 4.03 -15.92 -18.54
CA TYR A 203 2.58 -15.66 -18.52
C TYR A 203 1.98 -15.53 -17.13
N LEU A 204 2.51 -16.32 -16.19
CA LEU A 204 2.07 -16.28 -14.80
C LEU A 204 2.41 -14.94 -14.12
N GLU A 205 3.37 -14.19 -14.64
CA GLU A 205 3.80 -12.90 -14.08
C GLU A 205 2.81 -11.77 -14.37
N TYR A 206 1.90 -11.95 -15.35
CA TYR A 206 0.73 -11.09 -15.50
C TYR A 206 -0.29 -11.27 -14.36
N LEU A 207 -0.20 -12.40 -13.64
CA LEU A 207 -1.00 -12.68 -12.47
C LEU A 207 -0.25 -12.42 -11.16
N LEU A 208 0.97 -12.93 -11.00
CA LEU A 208 1.73 -12.90 -9.74
C LEU A 208 3.10 -12.27 -9.94
N THR A 209 3.45 -11.29 -9.10
CA THR A 209 4.81 -10.73 -9.07
C THR A 209 5.77 -11.70 -8.37
N PRO A 210 6.85 -12.16 -9.04
CA PRO A 210 7.86 -12.99 -8.39
C PRO A 210 8.57 -12.26 -7.22
N PRO A 211 8.95 -12.96 -6.13
CA PRO A 211 9.53 -12.32 -4.94
C PRO A 211 10.85 -11.56 -5.18
N ASP A 212 11.66 -11.99 -6.15
CA ASP A 212 12.95 -11.40 -6.51
C ASP A 212 12.84 -10.06 -7.23
N VAL A 213 11.69 -9.79 -7.84
CA VAL A 213 11.34 -8.52 -8.49
C VAL A 213 10.30 -7.72 -7.69
N ASP A 214 9.86 -8.22 -6.54
CA ASP A 214 8.91 -7.54 -5.64
C ASP A 214 9.57 -6.40 -4.84
N LYS A 215 10.01 -5.36 -5.55
CA LYS A 215 10.71 -4.19 -5.01
C LYS A 215 9.79 -2.97 -5.01
N LEU A 216 10.03 -2.03 -4.09
CA LEU A 216 9.31 -0.76 -4.07
C LEU A 216 9.77 0.15 -5.21
N SER A 217 8.81 0.86 -5.81
CA SER A 217 9.10 1.88 -6.81
C SER A 217 9.86 3.07 -6.23
N LYS A 218 10.62 3.78 -7.08
CA LYS A 218 11.25 5.06 -6.73
C LYS A 218 10.23 6.09 -6.24
N PHE A 219 9.03 6.08 -6.80
CA PHE A 219 7.90 6.92 -6.37
C PHE A 219 7.54 6.65 -4.90
N SER A 220 7.30 5.40 -4.53
CA SER A 220 6.96 5.04 -3.14
C SER A 220 8.12 5.28 -2.19
N MET A 221 9.36 4.99 -2.59
CA MET A 221 10.54 5.33 -1.79
C MET A 221 10.66 6.84 -1.53
N ARG A 222 10.39 7.67 -2.54
CA ARG A 222 10.36 9.14 -2.40
C ARG A 222 9.27 9.58 -1.43
N ASN A 223 8.04 9.08 -1.60
CA ASN A 223 6.91 9.44 -0.72
C ASN A 223 7.17 9.04 0.73
N ARG A 224 7.69 7.82 0.98
CA ARG A 224 8.09 7.37 2.33
C ARG A 224 9.09 8.34 2.96
N LYS A 225 10.11 8.74 2.21
CA LYS A 225 11.12 9.69 2.68
C LYS A 225 10.47 11.05 2.95
N GLU A 226 9.71 11.60 2.02
CA GLU A 226 9.12 12.92 2.12
C GLU A 226 8.12 13.04 3.28
N LEU A 227 7.28 12.03 3.50
CA LEU A 227 6.37 11.97 4.65
C LEU A 227 7.12 12.09 5.98
N TRP A 228 8.22 11.35 6.15
CA TRP A 228 9.05 11.44 7.34
C TRP A 228 9.82 12.77 7.43
N ASP A 229 10.32 13.30 6.32
CA ASP A 229 11.01 14.59 6.28
C ASP A 229 10.07 15.75 6.68
N ILE A 230 8.81 15.70 6.23
CA ILE A 230 7.76 16.64 6.64
C ILE A 230 7.45 16.44 8.13
N CYS A 231 7.09 15.22 8.52
CA CYS A 231 6.66 14.88 9.88
C CYS A 231 7.70 15.30 10.92
N LEU A 232 8.99 15.04 10.68
CA LEU A 232 10.09 15.35 11.60
C LEU A 232 10.61 16.80 11.46
N SER A 233 10.07 17.61 10.56
CA SER A 233 10.56 18.98 10.38
C SER A 233 10.14 19.91 11.53
N ASP A 234 11.01 20.85 11.88
CA ASP A 234 10.67 21.91 12.86
C ASP A 234 9.48 22.75 12.37
N LYS A 235 9.39 23.02 11.05
CA LYS A 235 8.28 23.76 10.44
C LYS A 235 6.94 23.06 10.67
N PHE A 236 6.87 21.74 10.51
CA PHE A 236 5.63 20.98 10.75
C PHE A 236 5.24 21.05 12.23
N ARG A 237 6.21 20.88 13.13
CA ARG A 237 6.00 21.02 14.58
C ARG A 237 5.54 22.43 14.97
N GLU A 238 6.11 23.47 14.39
CA GLU A 238 5.70 24.87 14.62
C GLU A 238 4.27 25.15 14.14
N ASN A 239 3.88 24.57 13.00
CA ASN A 239 2.55 24.77 12.42
C ASN A 239 1.45 24.00 13.17
N TRP A 240 1.72 22.76 13.57
CA TRP A 240 0.69 21.81 14.03
C TRP A 240 0.86 21.34 15.49
N GLY A 241 2.04 21.57 16.08
CA GLY A 241 2.37 21.21 17.46
C GLY A 241 2.82 19.75 17.65
N ASP A 242 3.50 19.51 18.78
CA ASP A 242 4.10 18.21 19.14
C ASP A 242 3.09 17.05 19.09
N LYS A 243 1.84 17.29 19.52
CA LYS A 243 0.81 16.25 19.55
C LYS A 243 0.48 15.69 18.17
N ILE A 244 0.31 16.57 17.18
CA ILE A 244 0.02 16.16 15.80
C ILE A 244 1.25 15.49 15.18
N GLN A 245 2.45 16.02 15.47
CA GLN A 245 3.69 15.39 15.04
C GLN A 245 3.80 13.95 15.55
N TYR A 246 3.63 13.70 16.85
CA TYR A 246 3.70 12.34 17.41
C TYR A 246 2.59 11.43 16.88
N ALA A 247 1.38 11.95 16.68
CA ALA A 247 0.31 11.17 16.05
C ALA A 247 0.69 10.74 14.62
N CYS A 248 1.29 11.63 13.83
CA CYS A 248 1.79 11.31 12.49
C CYS A 248 2.91 10.25 12.53
N MET A 249 3.84 10.34 13.49
CA MET A 249 4.89 9.32 13.67
C MET A 249 4.29 7.93 13.94
N ASN A 250 3.27 7.87 14.79
CA ASN A 250 2.55 6.62 15.08
C ASN A 250 1.80 6.09 13.86
N ILE A 251 1.14 6.96 13.08
CA ILE A 251 0.43 6.58 11.84
C ILE A 251 1.40 5.96 10.83
N LEU A 252 2.53 6.63 10.58
CA LEU A 252 3.53 6.13 9.63
C LEU A 252 4.14 4.79 10.10
N SER A 253 4.47 4.69 11.39
CA SER A 253 5.04 3.48 11.96
C SER A 253 4.07 2.30 11.95
N SER A 254 2.81 2.51 12.35
CA SER A 254 1.75 1.48 12.31
C SER A 254 1.38 1.06 10.88
N SER A 255 1.66 1.91 9.89
CA SER A 255 1.51 1.59 8.46
C SER A 255 2.72 0.83 7.88
N ASN A 256 3.64 0.36 8.72
CA ASN A 256 4.91 -0.28 8.33
C ASN A 256 5.79 0.60 7.42
N ILE A 257 5.80 1.91 7.67
CA ILE A 257 6.64 2.88 6.98
C ILE A 257 7.63 3.45 8.01
N PRO A 258 8.78 2.81 8.26
CA PRO A 258 9.76 3.31 9.22
C PRO A 258 10.56 4.49 8.66
N PRO A 259 11.06 5.40 9.53
CA PRO A 259 12.00 6.43 9.11
C PRO A 259 13.35 5.80 8.77
N SER A 260 14.09 6.40 7.85
CA SER A 260 15.49 6.00 7.61
C SER A 260 16.40 6.44 8.75
N THR A 261 17.52 5.74 8.94
CA THR A 261 18.55 6.11 9.91
C THR A 261 19.06 7.54 9.70
N GLY A 262 19.21 7.96 8.45
CA GLY A 262 19.60 9.35 8.12
C GLY A 262 18.56 10.38 8.54
N GLN A 263 17.27 10.06 8.50
CA GLN A 263 16.21 10.95 8.95
C GLN A 263 16.13 11.04 10.47
N ILE A 264 16.31 9.91 11.15
CA ILE A 264 16.46 9.85 12.62
C ILE A 264 17.64 10.72 13.04
N VAL A 265 18.81 10.52 12.43
CA VAL A 265 20.01 11.31 12.73
C VAL A 265 19.73 12.77 12.45
N LYS A 266 19.18 13.16 11.30
CA LYS A 266 18.86 14.57 10.98
C LYS A 266 17.86 15.20 11.95
N TYR A 267 16.88 14.44 12.44
CA TYR A 267 15.93 14.92 13.44
C TYR A 267 16.62 15.16 14.79
N ILE A 268 17.57 14.30 15.16
CA ILE A 268 18.39 14.41 16.37
C ILE A 268 19.52 15.43 16.19
N ASP A 269 20.00 15.66 14.97
CA ASP A 269 21.21 16.41 14.67
C ASP A 269 20.91 17.92 14.61
N PHE A 270 21.49 18.63 15.57
CA PHE A 270 21.25 20.04 15.85
C PHE A 270 22.28 20.95 15.17
N SER A 271 22.69 20.66 13.93
CA SER A 271 23.76 21.39 13.21
C SER A 271 23.55 22.91 13.00
N LYS A 272 22.53 23.53 13.59
CA LYS A 272 22.29 24.98 13.52
C LYS A 272 22.31 25.76 14.84
N ASN A 273 22.28 25.15 16.03
CA ASN A 273 22.28 25.91 17.29
C ASN A 273 23.22 25.29 18.35
N THR A 274 24.29 26.01 18.65
CA THR A 274 25.48 25.65 19.45
C THR A 274 25.26 25.41 20.96
N THR A 275 24.03 25.16 21.41
CA THR A 275 23.71 24.89 22.82
C THR A 275 22.57 23.87 22.95
N ALA A 276 22.55 22.81 22.14
CA ALA A 276 21.66 21.68 22.37
C ALA A 276 22.18 20.85 23.56
N THR A 277 21.35 20.68 24.58
CA THR A 277 21.72 19.95 25.80
C THR A 277 21.58 18.44 25.55
N LEU A 278 22.45 17.60 26.13
CA LEU A 278 22.35 16.13 26.03
C LEU A 278 20.94 15.60 26.42
N ASN A 279 20.25 16.32 27.31
CA ASN A 279 18.86 16.08 27.70
C ASN A 279 17.85 16.26 26.54
N GLU A 280 18.06 17.20 25.62
CA GLU A 280 17.18 17.43 24.47
C GLU A 280 17.38 16.36 23.39
N MET A 281 18.62 15.87 23.23
CA MET A 281 18.90 14.70 22.39
C MET A 281 18.21 13.45 22.95
N LEU A 282 18.36 13.20 24.26
CA LEU A 282 17.68 12.11 24.94
C LEU A 282 16.15 12.24 24.84
N LYS A 283 15.61 13.46 24.92
CA LYS A 283 14.18 13.71 24.73
C LYS A 283 13.73 13.30 23.32
N LYS A 284 14.41 13.75 22.26
CA LYS A 284 14.07 13.37 20.87
C LYS A 284 14.25 11.88 20.58
N ILE A 285 15.27 11.25 21.16
CA ILE A 285 15.48 9.80 21.06
C ILE A 285 14.32 9.06 21.74
N ASN A 286 13.89 9.51 22.92
CA ASN A 286 12.73 8.94 23.60
C ASN A 286 11.45 9.18 22.80
N GLU A 287 11.25 10.36 22.20
CA GLU A 287 10.12 10.65 21.31
C GLU A 287 10.08 9.69 20.12
N ILE A 288 11.21 9.39 19.48
CA ILE A 288 11.28 8.37 18.42
C ILE A 288 10.96 6.99 18.98
N LYS A 289 11.62 6.59 20.07
CA LYS A 289 11.43 5.28 20.68
C LYS A 289 9.98 5.03 21.10
N GLU A 290 9.30 6.04 21.62
CA GLU A 290 7.92 5.94 22.10
C GLU A 290 6.90 5.89 20.95
N ASN A 291 7.25 6.39 19.76
CA ASN A 291 6.30 6.56 18.64
C ASN A 291 6.66 5.77 17.36
N VAL A 292 7.83 5.12 17.33
CA VAL A 292 8.24 4.21 16.25
C VAL A 292 8.17 2.79 16.79
N ILE A 293 7.23 2.01 16.26
CA ILE A 293 7.10 0.59 16.55
C ILE A 293 8.37 -0.11 16.05
N GLU A 294 9.04 -0.87 16.91
CA GLU A 294 10.19 -1.72 16.53
C GLU A 294 9.74 -2.71 15.46
N LEU A 295 10.16 -2.47 14.22
CA LEU A 295 10.06 -3.44 13.13
C LEU A 295 11.40 -4.17 13.05
N ASN A 296 11.38 -5.43 13.49
CA ASN A 296 12.43 -6.47 13.43
C ASN A 296 13.37 -6.61 14.63
N GLU A 297 12.93 -7.39 15.62
CA GLU A 297 13.72 -8.50 16.18
C GLU A 297 13.07 -9.81 15.74
N SER A 298 13.17 -10.14 14.45
CA SER A 298 12.94 -11.51 13.97
C SER A 298 14.29 -12.20 13.83
N ASP A 299 14.90 -12.54 14.97
CA ASP A 299 15.90 -13.59 15.14
C ASP A 299 16.21 -13.71 16.64
N GLU A 300 15.23 -14.08 17.47
CA GLU A 300 15.59 -14.75 18.73
C GLU A 300 14.75 -16.01 18.94
N ILE A 301 15.47 -17.11 19.15
CA ILE A 301 14.97 -18.40 19.61
C ILE A 301 14.02 -18.16 20.80
N ASP A 302 12.77 -18.56 20.63
CA ASP A 302 11.66 -18.57 21.60
C ASP A 302 12.08 -18.87 23.04
N ILE A 303 11.67 -18.04 24.03
CA ILE A 303 11.23 -18.54 25.36
C ILE A 303 10.07 -17.74 26.02
N PHE A 304 9.55 -16.62 25.48
CA PHE A 304 8.35 -16.00 26.07
C PHE A 304 7.36 -15.47 25.02
N GLU A 305 6.32 -16.27 24.74
CA GLU A 305 5.12 -15.86 24.03
C GLU A 305 4.38 -14.73 24.77
N LEU A 306 4.16 -13.61 24.08
CA LEU A 306 3.16 -12.61 24.44
C LEU A 306 2.56 -12.03 23.15
N LYS A 307 1.41 -12.58 22.74
CA LYS A 307 0.55 -11.98 21.70
C LYS A 307 -0.16 -10.74 22.25
N PRO A 308 -0.37 -9.71 21.43
CA PRO A 308 -1.67 -9.06 21.41
C PRO A 308 -2.23 -8.79 20.00
N ASN A 309 -3.55 -9.00 19.92
CA ASN A 309 -4.46 -8.90 18.79
C ASN A 309 -4.72 -7.46 18.28
N ILE A 310 -5.40 -7.39 17.12
CA ILE A 310 -5.88 -6.27 16.28
C ILE A 310 -6.86 -5.28 16.99
N SER A 311 -6.73 -5.08 18.31
CA SER A 311 -7.54 -4.12 19.07
C SER A 311 -6.77 -3.55 20.28
N GLY A 312 -6.00 -2.48 20.10
CA GLY A 312 -5.39 -1.70 21.19
C GLY A 312 -5.58 -0.20 20.93
N PHE A 313 -5.82 0.70 21.88
CA PHE A 313 -5.99 0.63 23.34
C PHE A 313 -7.30 1.37 23.70
N GLY A 314 -8.21 0.71 24.40
CA GLY A 314 -9.31 1.37 25.08
C GLY A 314 -8.84 1.96 26.41
N ILE A 315 -9.00 3.27 26.59
CA ILE A 315 -8.86 3.90 27.91
C ILE A 315 -9.90 3.26 28.84
N ASN A 316 -9.47 2.66 29.94
CA ASN A 316 -10.37 2.16 30.97
C ASN A 316 -10.92 3.33 31.80
N ILE A 317 -11.97 4.00 31.29
CA ILE A 317 -12.64 5.16 31.94
C ILE A 317 -13.16 4.78 33.34
N ASN A 318 -13.44 3.49 33.60
CA ASN A 318 -13.88 2.99 34.90
C ASN A 318 -12.76 2.99 35.96
N GLU A 319 -11.49 2.86 35.59
CA GLU A 319 -10.37 2.99 36.53
C GLU A 319 -10.04 4.47 36.81
N LEU A 320 -10.19 5.34 35.81
CA LEU A 320 -10.05 6.80 35.95
C LEU A 320 -11.16 7.39 36.85
N TYR A 321 -12.40 6.91 36.70
CA TYR A 321 -13.52 7.30 37.57
C TYR A 321 -13.33 6.80 39.02
N LYS A 322 -12.81 5.57 39.22
CA LYS A 322 -12.45 5.06 40.55
C LYS A 322 -11.34 5.88 41.21
N ARG A 323 -10.34 6.36 40.47
CA ARG A 323 -9.25 7.22 40.98
C ARG A 323 -9.70 8.66 41.25
N ALA A 324 -10.61 9.21 40.45
CA ALA A 324 -11.22 10.53 40.68
C ALA A 324 -12.15 10.54 41.91
N ARG A 325 -12.98 9.49 42.08
CA ARG A 325 -13.88 9.35 43.24
C ARG A 325 -13.12 9.24 44.56
N LYS A 326 -11.95 8.59 44.56
CA LYS A 326 -11.08 8.44 45.75
C LYS A 326 -10.38 9.74 46.17
N LYS A 327 -10.24 10.70 45.25
CA LYS A 327 -9.57 12.00 45.48
C LYS A 327 -10.53 13.13 45.86
N PHE A 328 -11.83 13.01 45.56
CA PHE A 328 -12.84 14.06 45.82
C PHE A 328 -13.89 13.73 46.90
N LEU A 329 -13.84 12.54 47.53
CA LEU A 329 -14.73 12.14 48.64
C LEU A 329 -14.00 11.76 49.94
N ARG A 330 -12.82 12.34 50.17
CA ARG A 330 -12.22 12.42 51.51
C ARG A 330 -11.85 13.87 51.81
N LYS A 331 -12.87 14.66 52.14
CA LYS A 331 -12.83 15.51 53.33
C LYS A 331 -13.48 14.70 54.45
#